data_AF-A0A813K1C6-F1
#
_entry.id   AF-A0A813K1C6-F1
#
_cell.length_a   1.000
_cell.length_b   1.000
_cell.length_c   1.000
_cell.angle_alpha   90.00
_cell.angle_beta   90.00
_cell.angle_gamma   90.00
#
_symmetry.space_group_name_H-M   'P 1'
#
loop_
_entity.id
_entity.type
_entity.pdbx_description
1 polymer ?
#
loop_
_entity_poly.entity_id
_entity_poly.type
_entity_poly.pdbx_seq_one_letter_code
_entity_poly.pdbx_strand_id
1 'polypeptide(L)'
;MLDYVPGEKGEEAKCICRAHPCWDDAGATHSCSKNVETPFLVYSYDLDGKLSCGCNNEPYIVPVYIAKELCPGHHCGDNPEHPILDYNAEEKKCLCRAHPCHDDNGVKHMCPDGKFPLLQYGEDEKDGEVVKKCLCKAKLEAPKSDEL
;
A
#
# COMPACT_ATOMS: atom_id res chain seq x y z
N MET A 1 -4.02 -1.53 -7.05
CA MET A 1 -3.84 -1.76 -5.61
C MET A 1 -5.19 -2.09 -5.01
N LEU A 2 -5.29 -3.03 -4.08
CA LEU A 2 -6.55 -3.32 -3.39
C LEU A 2 -6.92 -2.13 -2.49
N ASP A 3 -8.17 -1.71 -2.55
CA ASP A 3 -8.70 -0.57 -1.81
C ASP A 3 -10.14 -0.87 -1.39
N TYR A 4 -10.67 -0.04 -0.49
CA TYR A 4 -12.00 -0.22 0.09
C TYR A 4 -12.91 0.97 -0.25
N VAL A 5 -14.16 0.69 -0.58
CA VAL A 5 -15.21 1.71 -0.71
C VAL A 5 -16.31 1.37 0.28
N PRO A 6 -16.58 2.24 1.28
CA PRO A 6 -17.68 2.04 2.20
C PRO A 6 -19.01 2.06 1.44
N GLY A 7 -19.96 1.22 1.84
CA GLY A 7 -21.31 1.24 1.29
C GLY A 7 -22.08 2.44 1.80
N GLU A 8 -22.85 3.09 0.93
CA GLU A 8 -23.82 4.11 1.32
C GLU A 8 -25.18 3.47 1.67
N LYS A 9 -26.16 4.28 2.08
CA LYS A 9 -27.44 3.79 2.58
C LYS A 9 -28.18 2.94 1.54
N GLY A 10 -28.14 1.61 1.75
CA GLY A 10 -28.76 0.62 0.86
C GLY A 10 -27.80 -0.07 -0.10
N GLU A 11 -26.50 0.24 -0.04
CA GLU A 11 -25.45 -0.40 -0.82
C GLU A 11 -24.44 -1.13 0.08
N GLU A 12 -23.92 -2.24 -0.40
CA GLU A 12 -22.89 -3.00 0.31
C GLU A 12 -21.51 -2.36 0.10
N ALA A 13 -20.68 -2.45 1.14
CA ALA A 13 -19.27 -2.09 1.00
C ALA A 13 -18.55 -3.05 0.05
N LYS A 14 -17.56 -2.55 -0.68
CA LYS A 14 -16.84 -3.35 -1.68
C LYS A 14 -15.34 -3.12 -1.65
N CYS A 15 -14.60 -4.18 -1.92
CA CYS A 15 -13.18 -4.12 -2.23
C CYS A 15 -12.99 -3.87 -3.73
N ILE A 16 -12.14 -2.92 -4.08
CA ILE A 16 -11.87 -2.55 -5.48
C ILE A 16 -10.38 -2.55 -5.77
N CYS A 17 -10.02 -2.68 -7.05
CA CYS A 17 -8.68 -2.38 -7.51
C CYS A 17 -8.62 -0.93 -7.95
N ARG A 18 -7.80 -0.11 -7.27
CA ARG A 18 -7.55 1.29 -7.64
C ARG A 18 -6.15 1.47 -8.23
N ALA A 19 -6.02 2.38 -9.20
CA ALA A 19 -4.72 2.85 -9.68
C ALA A 19 -3.93 3.53 -8.55
N HIS A 20 -2.61 3.62 -8.68
CA HIS A 20 -1.82 4.43 -7.74
C HIS A 20 -2.22 5.91 -7.89
N PRO A 21 -2.54 6.64 -6.80
CA PRO A 21 -2.99 8.03 -6.90
C PRO A 21 -2.02 8.94 -7.66
N CYS A 22 -0.72 8.74 -7.45
CA CYS A 22 0.32 9.49 -8.15
C CYS A 22 0.47 9.19 -9.66
N TRP A 23 -0.31 8.28 -10.23
CA TRP A 23 -0.34 8.10 -11.69
C TRP A 23 -1.26 9.09 -12.40
N ASP A 24 -2.17 9.72 -11.66
CA ASP A 24 -2.99 10.84 -12.11
C ASP A 24 -3.16 11.86 -10.97
N ASP A 25 -2.19 12.79 -10.91
CA ASP A 25 -2.21 13.95 -10.01
C ASP A 25 -2.53 15.20 -10.85
N ALA A 26 -3.83 15.45 -11.05
CA ALA A 26 -4.32 16.54 -11.90
C ALA A 26 -3.72 16.52 -13.32
N GLY A 27 -3.61 15.33 -13.92
CA GLY A 27 -3.01 15.11 -15.24
C GLY A 27 -1.48 14.97 -15.24
N ALA A 28 -0.82 15.08 -14.08
CA ALA A 28 0.60 14.74 -13.93
C ALA A 28 0.75 13.27 -13.51
N THR A 29 1.63 12.54 -14.21
CA THR A 29 2.01 11.17 -13.86
C THR A 29 3.39 11.18 -13.21
N HIS A 30 3.47 10.68 -11.98
CA HIS A 30 4.72 10.60 -11.21
C HIS A 30 5.35 9.21 -11.27
N SER A 31 6.68 9.15 -11.17
CA SER A 31 7.45 7.91 -11.10
C SER A 31 8.77 8.11 -10.35
N CYS A 32 9.35 7.02 -9.84
CA CYS A 32 10.65 7.03 -9.17
C CYS A 32 11.71 6.35 -10.05
N SER A 33 12.93 6.90 -10.03
CA SER A 33 14.03 6.35 -10.81
C SER A 33 14.44 4.97 -10.31
N LYS A 34 14.78 4.06 -11.23
CA LYS A 34 15.11 2.67 -10.86
C LYS A 34 16.49 2.50 -10.21
N ASN A 35 17.38 3.49 -10.35
CA ASN A 35 18.79 3.43 -9.96
C ASN A 35 19.14 4.37 -8.77
N VAL A 36 18.16 4.69 -7.92
CA VAL A 36 18.35 5.51 -6.72
C VAL A 36 17.99 4.73 -5.47
N GLU A 37 18.49 5.16 -4.32
CA GLU A 37 18.23 4.56 -3.00
C GLU A 37 16.73 4.52 -2.63
N THR A 38 15.91 5.35 -3.29
CA THR A 38 14.46 5.47 -3.07
C THR A 38 13.64 5.08 -4.31
N PRO A 39 13.60 3.79 -4.71
CA PRO A 39 13.02 3.42 -5.98
C PRO A 39 11.50 3.20 -5.95
N PHE A 40 10.84 3.37 -4.81
CA PHE A 40 9.42 3.06 -4.63
C PHE A 40 8.58 4.32 -4.62
N LEU A 41 7.61 4.40 -5.54
CA LEU A 41 6.61 5.47 -5.56
C LEU A 41 5.66 5.27 -4.38
N VAL A 42 5.53 6.31 -3.56
CA VAL A 42 4.66 6.34 -2.38
C VAL A 42 3.78 7.58 -2.42
N TYR A 43 2.72 7.57 -1.61
CA TYR A 43 1.80 8.68 -1.51
C TYR A 43 1.27 8.86 -0.09
N SER A 44 0.86 10.08 0.21
CA SER A 44 0.11 10.44 1.41
C SER A 44 -0.92 11.51 1.09
N TYR A 45 -1.86 11.72 2.00
CA TYR A 45 -2.78 12.85 1.96
C TYR A 45 -2.55 13.70 3.20
N ASP A 46 -2.56 15.02 3.05
CA ASP A 46 -2.57 15.92 4.21
C ASP A 46 -3.96 16.01 4.86
N LEU A 47 -4.08 16.82 5.92
CA LEU A 47 -5.35 17.01 6.65
C LEU A 47 -6.47 17.63 5.79
N ASP A 48 -6.11 18.32 4.71
CA ASP A 48 -7.05 18.91 3.77
C ASP A 48 -7.39 17.96 2.61
N GLY A 49 -6.85 16.73 2.64
CA GLY A 49 -7.05 15.72 1.61
C GLY A 49 -6.27 15.98 0.32
N LYS A 50 -5.24 16.83 0.36
CA LYS A 50 -4.35 17.08 -0.77
C LYS A 50 -3.34 15.94 -0.90
N LEU A 51 -3.23 15.41 -2.11
CA LEU A 51 -2.27 14.35 -2.47
C LEU A 51 -0.83 14.88 -2.41
N SER A 52 0.05 14.10 -1.81
CA SER A 52 1.50 14.27 -1.88
C SER A 52 2.13 12.99 -2.42
N CYS A 53 2.99 13.13 -3.42
CA CYS A 53 3.68 12.04 -4.10
C CYS A 53 5.18 12.13 -3.82
N GLY A 54 5.81 10.98 -3.57
CA GLY A 54 7.22 10.92 -3.22
C GLY A 54 7.85 9.58 -3.56
N CYS A 55 9.16 9.50 -3.31
CA CYS A 55 9.96 8.31 -3.53
C CYS A 55 10.57 7.84 -2.21
N ASN A 56 10.48 6.54 -1.92
CA ASN A 56 11.00 5.95 -0.69
C ASN A 56 11.85 4.71 -0.95
N ASN A 57 12.69 4.33 0.01
CA ASN A 57 13.53 3.13 -0.03
C ASN A 57 12.78 1.86 0.39
N GLU A 58 11.71 2.00 1.17
CA GLU A 58 10.82 0.90 1.55
C GLU A 58 9.52 0.97 0.74
N PRO A 59 9.11 -0.14 0.10
CA PRO A 59 7.82 -0.21 -0.53
C PRO A 59 6.73 -0.37 0.53
N TYR A 60 5.76 0.54 0.54
CA TYR A 60 4.53 0.30 1.28
C TYR A 60 3.33 0.67 0.41
N ILE A 61 2.38 -0.27 0.32
CA ILE A 61 1.13 -0.11 -0.42
C ILE A 61 0.04 0.05 0.62
N VAL A 62 -0.42 1.28 0.79
CA VAL A 62 -1.56 1.60 1.65
C VAL A 62 -2.83 1.71 0.79
N PRO A 63 -4.02 1.28 1.26
CA PRO A 63 -5.30 1.60 0.66
C PRO A 63 -5.56 3.11 0.68
N VAL A 64 -6.17 3.67 -0.37
CA VAL A 64 -6.47 5.12 -0.41
C VAL A 64 -7.52 5.46 0.64
N TYR A 65 -8.48 4.57 0.92
CA TYR A 65 -9.45 4.79 1.99
C TYR A 65 -8.78 5.02 3.35
N ILE A 66 -7.76 4.22 3.67
CA ILE A 66 -6.99 4.41 4.91
C ILE A 66 -6.24 5.73 4.84
N ALA A 67 -5.45 5.97 3.81
CA ALA A 67 -4.57 7.15 3.73
C ALA A 67 -5.33 8.48 3.65
N LYS A 68 -6.51 8.50 3.02
CA LYS A 68 -7.27 9.72 2.74
C LYS A 68 -8.41 9.96 3.74
N GLU A 69 -9.22 8.94 4.01
CA GLU A 69 -10.46 9.11 4.77
C GLU A 69 -10.25 8.86 6.28
N LEU A 70 -9.45 7.84 6.62
CA LEU A 70 -9.25 7.46 8.03
C LEU A 70 -8.01 8.11 8.66
N CYS A 71 -6.95 8.27 7.87
CA CYS A 71 -5.64 8.71 8.35
C CYS A 71 -5.03 9.86 7.55
N PRO A 72 -5.78 10.93 7.25
CA PRO A 72 -5.21 12.11 6.63
C PRO A 72 -4.13 12.73 7.54
N GLY A 73 -3.08 13.26 6.93
CA GLY A 73 -1.91 13.83 7.62
C GLY A 73 -0.94 12.81 8.22
N HIS A 74 -1.22 11.51 8.17
CA HIS A 74 -0.37 10.47 8.74
C HIS A 74 0.35 9.67 7.64
N HIS A 75 1.60 9.28 7.91
CA HIS A 75 2.39 8.41 7.03
C HIS A 75 3.41 7.65 7.86
N CYS A 76 3.85 6.50 7.35
CA CYS A 76 4.79 5.60 8.03
C CYS A 76 6.08 5.37 7.24
N GLY A 77 6.28 6.09 6.13
CA GLY A 77 7.40 5.88 5.21
C GLY A 77 8.78 6.02 5.83
N ASP A 78 8.90 6.81 6.91
CA ASP A 78 10.18 7.07 7.58
C ASP A 78 10.54 6.03 8.66
N ASN A 79 9.70 5.02 8.87
CA ASN A 79 9.91 3.95 9.85
C ASN A 79 10.04 2.58 9.16
N PRO A 80 11.27 2.11 8.87
CA PRO A 80 11.49 0.86 8.16
C PRO A 80 10.95 -0.39 8.87
N GLU A 81 10.89 -0.38 10.21
CA GLU A 81 10.36 -1.50 10.97
C GLU A 81 8.82 -1.55 10.93
N HIS A 82 8.17 -0.40 10.73
CA HIS A 82 6.72 -0.27 10.69
C HIS A 82 6.25 0.60 9.51
N PRO A 83 6.49 0.20 8.25
CA PRO A 83 6.27 1.08 7.11
C PRO A 83 4.79 1.17 6.67
N ILE A 84 3.91 0.33 7.24
CA ILE A 84 2.50 0.23 6.81
C ILE A 84 1.62 1.12 7.67
N LEU A 85 1.01 2.12 7.06
CA LEU A 85 -0.07 2.90 7.67
C LEU A 85 -1.34 2.06 7.74
N ASP A 86 -1.94 2.01 8.93
CA ASP A 86 -3.20 1.33 9.18
C ASP A 86 -4.06 2.08 10.21
N TYR A 87 -5.32 1.68 10.34
CA TYR A 87 -6.29 2.29 11.23
C TYR A 87 -6.86 1.27 12.23
N ASN A 88 -6.72 1.57 13.52
CA ASN A 88 -7.43 0.85 14.59
C ASN A 88 -8.83 1.44 14.76
N ALA A 89 -9.86 0.69 14.37
CA ALA A 89 -11.24 1.13 14.47
C ALA A 89 -11.78 1.20 15.91
N GLU A 90 -11.27 0.36 16.82
CA GLU A 90 -11.68 0.35 18.23
C GLU A 90 -11.15 1.59 18.95
N GLU A 91 -9.87 1.89 18.76
CA GLU A 91 -9.21 3.04 19.38
C GLU A 91 -9.40 4.34 18.60
N LYS A 92 -9.89 4.25 17.36
CA LYS A 92 -10.02 5.35 16.39
C LYS A 92 -8.70 6.08 16.17
N LYS A 93 -7.63 5.32 15.91
CA LYS A 93 -6.27 5.83 15.76
C LYS A 93 -5.57 5.28 14.53
N CYS A 94 -4.79 6.14 13.91
CA CYS A 94 -3.82 5.75 12.90
C CYS A 94 -2.57 5.21 13.56
N LEU A 95 -2.02 4.14 13.01
CA LEU A 95 -0.83 3.50 13.54
C LEU A 95 0.02 2.91 12.43
N CYS A 96 1.31 2.78 12.73
CA CYS A 96 2.29 2.18 11.85
C CYS A 96 2.50 0.72 12.24
N ARG A 97 2.31 -0.22 11.32
CA ARG A 97 2.52 -1.67 11.55
C ARG A 97 3.72 -2.20 10.78
N ALA A 98 4.34 -3.22 11.36
CA ALA A 98 5.27 -4.08 10.63
C ALA A 98 4.53 -4.85 9.53
N HIS A 99 5.25 -5.20 8.47
CA HIS A 99 4.69 -6.04 7.41
C HIS A 99 4.27 -7.41 7.99
N PRO A 100 3.08 -7.96 7.69
CA PRO A 100 2.63 -9.24 8.25
C PRO A 100 3.57 -10.43 7.97
N CYS A 101 4.37 -10.33 6.92
CA CYS A 101 5.41 -11.30 6.57
C CYS A 101 6.77 -11.08 7.27
N HIS A 102 6.94 -10.03 8.08
CA HIS A 102 8.16 -9.84 8.86
C HIS A 102 8.23 -10.73 10.10
N ASP A 103 7.10 -11.31 10.51
CA ASP A 103 7.02 -12.34 11.54
C ASP A 103 5.95 -13.38 11.17
N ASP A 104 6.38 -14.44 10.50
CA ASP A 104 5.58 -15.62 10.22
C ASP A 104 6.10 -16.78 11.08
N ASN A 105 5.57 -16.90 12.30
CA ASN A 105 5.99 -17.90 13.29
C ASN A 105 7.50 -17.85 13.58
N GLY A 106 8.06 -16.64 13.73
CA GLY A 106 9.50 -16.42 13.95
C GLY A 106 10.33 -16.38 12.67
N VAL A 107 9.72 -16.55 11.49
CA VAL A 107 10.39 -16.41 10.20
C VAL A 107 10.14 -15.01 9.62
N LYS A 108 11.21 -14.23 9.47
CA LYS A 108 11.18 -12.94 8.77
C LYS A 108 11.35 -13.18 7.27
N HIS A 109 10.31 -12.91 6.48
CA HIS A 109 10.39 -12.95 5.02
C HIS A 109 10.92 -11.62 4.47
N MET A 110 11.70 -11.70 3.40
CA MET A 110 12.19 -10.55 2.64
C MET A 110 12.28 -10.91 1.17
N CYS A 111 12.15 -9.91 0.30
CA CYS A 111 12.34 -10.11 -1.13
C CYS A 111 13.81 -9.85 -1.50
N PRO A 112 14.43 -10.74 -2.30
CA PRO A 112 15.76 -10.47 -2.80
C PRO A 112 15.75 -9.26 -3.74
N ASP A 113 16.83 -8.50 -3.72
CA ASP A 113 17.03 -7.37 -4.63
C ASP A 113 16.92 -7.84 -6.09
N GLY A 114 16.14 -7.12 -6.90
CA GLY A 114 16.01 -7.41 -8.33
C GLY A 114 14.60 -7.20 -8.89
N LYS A 115 14.14 -8.17 -9.68
CA LYS A 115 12.91 -8.06 -10.49
C LYS A 115 11.62 -8.00 -9.66
N PHE A 116 11.63 -8.53 -8.44
CA PHE A 116 10.44 -8.67 -7.58
C PHE A 116 10.69 -8.14 -6.16
N PRO A 117 10.91 -6.83 -5.97
CA PRO A 117 11.33 -6.28 -4.68
C PRO A 117 10.15 -5.95 -3.74
N LEU A 118 8.90 -6.06 -4.19
CA LEU A 118 7.74 -5.77 -3.34
C LEU A 118 7.33 -7.01 -2.57
N LEU A 119 7.51 -7.00 -1.24
CA LEU A 119 6.92 -8.01 -0.38
C LEU A 119 5.42 -7.74 -0.25
N GLN A 120 4.59 -8.72 -0.57
CA GLN A 120 3.14 -8.64 -0.43
C GLN A 120 2.61 -9.78 0.43
N TYR A 121 1.80 -9.41 1.42
CA TYR A 121 0.96 -10.33 2.17
C TYR A 121 -0.33 -10.68 1.41
N GLY A 122 -0.76 -11.93 1.52
CA GLY A 122 -2.06 -12.40 1.11
C GLY A 122 -2.49 -13.59 1.95
N GLU A 123 -3.73 -13.99 1.76
CA GLU A 123 -4.34 -15.15 2.42
C GLU A 123 -5.07 -15.97 1.37
N ASP A 124 -4.95 -17.28 1.45
CA ASP A 124 -5.70 -18.24 0.66
C ASP A 124 -6.57 -19.09 1.58
N GLU A 125 -7.71 -19.53 1.10
CA GLU A 125 -8.48 -20.57 1.76
C GLU A 125 -8.12 -21.94 1.17
N LYS A 126 -7.71 -22.87 2.03
CA LYS A 126 -7.43 -24.25 1.64
C LYS A 126 -8.08 -25.19 2.65
N ASP A 127 -9.02 -26.00 2.17
CA ASP A 127 -9.75 -26.97 2.99
C ASP A 127 -10.46 -26.35 4.21
N GLY A 128 -10.93 -25.11 4.08
CA GLY A 128 -11.57 -24.34 5.16
C GLY A 128 -10.61 -23.69 6.15
N GLU A 129 -9.29 -23.80 5.92
CA GLU A 129 -8.25 -23.13 6.70
C GLU A 129 -7.69 -21.92 5.92
N VAL A 130 -7.48 -20.82 6.63
CA VAL A 130 -6.82 -19.62 6.07
C VAL A 130 -5.31 -19.81 6.13
N VAL A 131 -4.67 -19.90 4.97
CA VAL A 131 -3.23 -20.05 4.81
C VAL A 131 -2.62 -18.71 4.41
N LYS A 132 -1.72 -18.21 5.25
CA LYS A 132 -0.94 -17.00 4.96
C LYS A 132 -0.01 -17.20 3.77
N LYS A 133 0.15 -16.17 2.96
CA LYS A 133 1.09 -16.13 1.84
C LYS A 133 1.90 -14.86 1.84
N CYS A 134 3.20 -15.04 1.63
CA CYS A 134 4.17 -13.97 1.47
C CYS A 134 4.80 -14.11 0.09
N LEU A 135 4.53 -13.15 -0.79
CA LEU A 135 4.92 -13.22 -2.20
C LEU A 135 5.72 -11.99 -2.60
N CYS A 136 6.77 -12.21 -3.37
CA CYS A 136 7.55 -11.14 -3.98
C CYS A 136 6.96 -10.74 -5.33
N LYS A 137 6.66 -9.46 -5.49
CA LYS A 137 6.07 -8.88 -6.71
C LYS A 137 6.95 -7.81 -7.33
N ALA A 138 6.75 -7.60 -8.63
CA ALA A 138 7.42 -6.55 -9.37
C ALA A 138 6.98 -5.17 -8.87
N LYS A 139 7.84 -4.17 -9.02
CA LYS A 139 7.50 -2.77 -8.70
C LYS A 139 6.21 -2.37 -9.41
N LEU A 140 5.42 -1.52 -8.76
CA LEU A 140 4.27 -0.90 -9.40
C LEU A 140 4.79 0.08 -10.46
N GLU A 141 4.31 -0.07 -11.69
CA GLU A 141 4.63 0.80 -12.81
C GLU A 141 3.31 1.38 -13.33
N ALA A 142 3.34 2.63 -13.82
CA ALA A 142 2.16 3.22 -14.44
C ALA A 142 1.68 2.37 -15.64
N PRO A 143 0.36 2.25 -15.86
CA PRO A 143 -0.16 1.56 -17.04
C PRO A 143 0.36 2.22 -18.31
N LYS A 144 0.57 1.43 -19.36
CA LYS A 144 0.99 1.98 -20.66
C LYS A 144 -0.19 2.74 -21.27
N SER A 145 0.11 3.76 -22.07
CA SER A 145 -0.88 4.62 -22.74
C SER A 145 -1.95 3.87 -23.54
N ASP A 146 -1.66 2.65 -23.96
CA ASP A 146 -2.54 1.83 -24.81
C ASP A 146 -3.46 0.90 -24.00
N GLU A 147 -3.41 0.97 -22.66
CA GLU A 147 -4.18 0.13 -21.72
C GLU A 147 -5.18 0.96 -20.88
N LEU A 148 -5.44 2.21 -21.28
CA LEU A 148 -6.38 3.16 -20.66
C LEU A 148 -7.64 3.36 -21.50
#